data_AF-A0A435T225-F1
#
_entry.id   AF-A0A435T225-F1
#
_cell.length_a   1.000
_cell.length_b   1.000
_cell.length_c   1.000
_cell.angle_alpha   90.00
_cell.angle_beta   90.00
_cell.angle_gamma   90.00
#
_symmetry.space_group_name_H-M   'P 1'
#
loop_
_entity.id
_entity.type
_entity.pdbx_description
1 polymer ?
#
loop_
_entity_poly.entity_id
_entity_poly.type
_entity_poly.pdbx_seq_one_letter_code
_entity_poly.pdbx_strand_id
1 'polypeptide(L)'
;MTLELTARDRSMLDGEHGLSAAAAMKILVAFSNAIGAGSLLDIAGAHIDGCLYHGKAGLDFVERLVEGGGRVQVPTTLNVGSFD
;
A
#
# COMPACT_ATOMS: atom_id res chain seq x y z
N MET A 1 -20.44 -5.61 5.55
CA MET A 1 -20.01 -4.58 6.52
C MET A 1 -19.41 -3.43 5.73
N THR A 2 -19.65 -2.20 6.14
CA THR A 2 -19.04 -1.02 5.50
C THR A 2 -17.66 -0.80 6.11
N LEU A 3 -16.65 -0.51 5.29
CA LEU A 3 -15.31 -0.16 5.76
C LEU A 3 -15.33 1.25 6.37
N GLU A 4 -15.02 1.34 7.65
CA GLU A 4 -14.80 2.61 8.35
C GLU A 4 -13.35 3.06 8.16
N LEU A 5 -13.17 4.29 7.70
CA LEU A 5 -11.87 4.92 7.48
C LEU A 5 -11.68 6.05 8.49
N THR A 6 -10.49 6.15 9.07
CA THR A 6 -10.13 7.30 9.90
C THR A 6 -10.04 8.57 9.06
N ALA A 7 -9.98 9.74 9.70
CA ALA A 7 -9.76 11.01 8.99
C ALA A 7 -8.46 10.99 8.16
N ARG A 8 -7.42 10.33 8.68
CA ARG A 8 -6.13 10.17 8.00
C ARG A 8 -6.22 9.22 6.81
N ASP A 9 -6.92 8.11 6.94
CA ASP A 9 -7.14 7.19 5.82
C ASP A 9 -7.93 7.87 4.69
N ARG A 10 -8.93 8.68 5.08
CA ARG A 10 -9.73 9.47 4.15
C ARG A 10 -8.87 10.51 3.42
N SER A 11 -8.06 11.28 4.14
CA SER A 11 -7.19 12.29 3.50
C SER A 11 -6.17 11.65 2.55
N MET A 12 -5.64 10.46 2.88
CA MET A 12 -4.78 9.71 1.96
C MET A 12 -5.53 9.26 0.71
N LEU A 13 -6.75 8.73 0.87
CA LEU A 13 -7.60 8.29 -0.24
C LEU A 13 -7.98 9.45 -1.18
N ASP A 14 -8.26 10.61 -0.60
CA ASP A 14 -8.66 11.83 -1.32
C ASP A 14 -7.46 12.54 -1.99
N GLY A 15 -6.24 12.08 -1.71
CA GLY A 15 -5.02 12.52 -2.40
C GLY A 15 -4.25 13.65 -1.73
N GLU A 16 -4.61 14.03 -0.51
CA GLU A 16 -3.90 15.07 0.25
C GLU A 16 -2.46 14.65 0.59
N HIS A 17 -2.19 13.34 0.58
CA HIS A 17 -0.85 12.76 0.81
C HIS A 17 -0.13 12.36 -0.48
N GLY A 18 -0.60 12.85 -1.64
CA GLY A 18 0.01 12.60 -2.94
C GLY A 18 -0.59 11.40 -3.69
N LEU A 19 -0.24 11.33 -4.98
CA LEU A 19 -0.87 10.40 -5.93
C LEU A 19 -0.61 8.93 -5.59
N SER A 20 0.61 8.60 -5.16
CA SER A 20 0.96 7.21 -4.81
C SER A 20 0.25 6.73 -3.55
N ALA A 21 0.07 7.60 -2.54
CA ALA A 21 -0.69 7.26 -1.33
C ALA A 21 -2.16 7.02 -1.67
N ALA A 22 -2.78 7.88 -2.49
CA ALA A 22 -4.15 7.67 -2.95
C ALA A 22 -4.31 6.38 -3.76
N ALA A 23 -3.36 6.06 -4.64
CA ALA A 23 -3.37 4.81 -5.40
C ALA A 23 -3.28 3.58 -4.49
N ALA A 24 -2.39 3.60 -3.50
CA ALA A 24 -2.27 2.54 -2.51
C ALA A 24 -3.55 2.39 -1.67
N MET A 25 -4.14 3.50 -1.21
CA MET A 25 -5.39 3.48 -0.46
C MET A 25 -6.56 2.93 -1.27
N LYS A 26 -6.64 3.20 -2.58
CA LYS A 26 -7.66 2.59 -3.46
C LYS A 26 -7.55 1.07 -3.50
N ILE A 27 -6.32 0.54 -3.52
CA ILE A 27 -6.07 -0.91 -3.46
C ILE A 27 -6.51 -1.47 -2.11
N LEU A 28 -6.12 -0.82 -1.01
CA LEU A 28 -6.50 -1.24 0.35
C LEU A 28 -8.02 -1.25 0.53
N VAL A 29 -8.72 -0.19 0.13
CA VAL A 29 -10.19 -0.12 0.22
C VAL A 29 -10.86 -1.22 -0.61
N ALA A 30 -10.41 -1.43 -1.86
CA ALA A 30 -10.96 -2.48 -2.71
C ALA A 30 -10.78 -3.88 -2.09
N PHE A 31 -9.57 -4.16 -1.56
CA PHE A 31 -9.27 -5.43 -0.92
C PHE A 31 -10.06 -5.62 0.38
N SER A 32 -10.10 -4.61 1.25
CA SER A 32 -10.89 -4.62 2.49
C SER A 32 -12.37 -4.89 2.23
N ASN A 33 -12.95 -4.25 1.21
CA ASN A 33 -14.33 -4.51 0.82
C ASN A 33 -14.53 -5.94 0.30
N ALA A 34 -13.58 -6.46 -0.49
CA ALA A 34 -13.66 -7.82 -1.03
C ALA A 34 -13.62 -8.90 0.07
N ILE A 35 -12.88 -8.66 1.15
CA ILE A 35 -12.78 -9.58 2.30
C ILE A 35 -13.78 -9.29 3.42
N GLY A 36 -14.59 -8.22 3.30
CA GLY A 36 -15.55 -7.81 4.32
C GLY A 36 -14.95 -7.20 5.58
N ALA A 37 -13.75 -6.62 5.50
CA ALA A 37 -13.10 -5.94 6.62
C ALA A 37 -13.84 -4.66 7.02
N GLY A 38 -14.02 -4.44 8.33
CA GLY A 38 -14.71 -3.26 8.86
C GLY A 38 -13.82 -2.06 9.16
N SER A 39 -12.50 -2.25 9.28
CA SER A 39 -11.53 -1.18 9.56
C SER A 39 -10.13 -1.55 9.09
N LEU A 40 -9.26 -0.54 8.96
CA LEU A 40 -7.83 -0.69 8.79
C LEU A 40 -7.12 -0.59 10.14
N LEU A 41 -5.97 -1.25 10.29
CA LEU A 41 -5.12 -1.16 11.47
C LEU A 41 -3.81 -0.46 11.11
N ASP A 42 -3.39 0.49 11.95
CA ASP A 42 -2.08 1.11 11.84
C ASP A 42 -0.96 0.10 12.17
N ILE A 43 0.09 0.12 11.35
CA ILE A 43 1.31 -0.66 11.59
C ILE A 43 2.46 0.27 11.97
N ALA A 44 3.43 -0.24 12.73
CA ALA A 44 4.64 0.50 13.11
C ALA A 44 5.86 0.16 12.22
N GLY A 45 5.76 -0.90 11.41
CA GLY A 45 6.82 -1.36 10.52
C GLY A 45 6.31 -2.42 9.55
N ALA A 46 7.03 -2.61 8.46
CA ALA A 46 6.72 -3.63 7.45
C ALA A 46 7.97 -4.40 7.03
N HIS A 47 7.85 -5.69 6.87
CA HIS A 47 8.83 -6.53 6.17
C HIS A 47 8.15 -7.04 4.90
N ILE A 48 8.68 -6.67 3.74
CA ILE A 48 8.11 -7.05 2.45
C ILE A 48 8.92 -8.21 1.89
N ASP A 49 8.31 -9.38 1.79
CA ASP A 49 8.91 -10.56 1.17
C ASP A 49 8.55 -10.63 -0.33
N GLY A 50 9.37 -11.35 -1.09
CA GLY A 50 9.17 -11.54 -2.53
C GLY A 50 9.40 -10.28 -3.34
N CYS A 51 10.34 -9.41 -2.93
CA CYS A 51 10.77 -8.25 -3.73
C CYS A 51 11.66 -8.67 -4.91
N LEU A 52 11.10 -9.50 -5.78
CA LEU A 52 11.72 -10.07 -6.97
C LEU A 52 11.06 -9.53 -8.23
N TYR A 53 11.79 -9.63 -9.34
CA TYR A 53 11.22 -9.34 -10.65
C TYR A 53 10.27 -10.46 -11.07
N HIS A 54 8.97 -10.21 -10.94
CA HIS A 54 7.88 -11.11 -11.32
C HIS A 54 7.31 -10.82 -12.72
N GLY A 55 8.07 -10.11 -13.56
CA GLY A 55 7.63 -9.68 -14.90
C GLY A 55 7.14 -8.24 -14.95
N LYS A 56 6.82 -7.79 -16.18
CA LYS A 56 6.53 -6.38 -16.49
C LYS A 56 5.41 -5.78 -15.63
N ALA A 57 4.33 -6.52 -15.36
CA ALA A 57 3.22 -6.00 -14.57
C ALA A 57 3.63 -5.61 -13.14
N GLY A 58 4.48 -6.40 -12.50
CA GLY A 58 5.00 -6.09 -11.16
C GLY A 58 5.93 -4.87 -11.18
N LEU A 59 6.74 -4.75 -12.23
CA LEU A 59 7.61 -3.58 -12.44
C LEU A 59 6.78 -2.31 -12.67
N ASP A 60 5.81 -2.33 -13.60
CA ASP A 60 4.94 -1.20 -13.93
C ASP A 60 4.16 -0.71 -12.69
N PHE A 61 3.74 -1.63 -11.81
CA PHE A 61 3.11 -1.29 -10.54
C PHE A 61 4.02 -0.46 -9.63
N VAL A 62 5.27 -0.90 -9.43
CA VAL A 62 6.24 -0.20 -8.58
C VAL A 62 6.68 1.12 -9.23
N GLU A 63 6.95 1.12 -10.53
CA GLU A 63 7.34 2.32 -11.28
C GLU A 63 6.26 3.40 -11.18
N ARG A 64 4.98 3.04 -11.30
CA ARG A 64 3.89 3.99 -11.15
C ARG A 64 3.82 4.62 -9.75
N LEU A 65 4.14 3.85 -8.70
CA LEU A 65 4.23 4.38 -7.35
C LEU A 65 5.43 5.33 -7.20
N VAL A 66 6.56 5.03 -7.84
CA VAL A 66 7.76 5.89 -7.82
C VAL A 66 7.52 7.19 -8.59
N GLU A 67 6.95 7.14 -9.79
CA GLU A 67 6.60 8.31 -10.61
C GLU A 67 5.64 9.26 -9.89
N GLY A 68 4.71 8.73 -9.09
CA GLY A 68 3.81 9.51 -8.25
C GLY A 68 4.44 10.08 -6.98
N GLY A 69 5.76 9.94 -6.79
CA GLY A 69 6.51 10.43 -5.62
C GLY A 69 6.36 9.56 -4.37
N GLY A 70 6.02 8.29 -4.53
CA GLY A 70 5.73 7.37 -3.43
C GLY A 70 6.92 7.11 -2.52
N ARG A 71 6.66 7.07 -1.21
CA ARG A 71 7.62 6.68 -0.17
C ARG A 71 6.95 5.77 0.85
N VAL A 72 7.73 4.86 1.43
CA VAL A 72 7.27 4.07 2.58
C VAL A 72 6.97 4.98 3.77
N GLN A 73 5.87 4.70 4.48
CA GLN A 73 5.39 5.51 5.62
C GLN A 73 5.92 5.04 6.96
N VAL A 74 6.38 3.79 7.02
CA VAL A 74 6.94 3.16 8.23
C VAL A 74 8.29 2.56 7.89
N PRO A 75 9.18 2.35 8.89
CA PRO A 75 10.39 1.57 8.68
C PRO A 75 10.07 0.27 7.94
N THR A 76 10.68 0.10 6.78
CA THR A 76 10.39 -1.00 5.85
C THR A 76 11.67 -1.71 5.47
N THR A 77 11.71 -3.03 5.64
CA THR A 77 12.79 -3.90 5.16
C THR A 77 12.28 -4.78 4.02
N LEU A 78 13.19 -5.30 3.19
CA LEU A 78 12.86 -6.12 2.03
C LEU A 78 13.55 -7.48 2.14
N ASN A 79 12.88 -8.52 1.68
CA ASN A 79 13.47 -9.83 1.42
C ASN A 79 13.41 -10.15 -0.08
N VAL A 80 14.56 -10.51 -0.64
CA VAL A 80 14.73 -10.81 -2.07
C VAL A 80 14.92 -12.32 -2.29
N GLY A 81 15.13 -13.14 -1.25
CA GLY A 81 15.56 -14.54 -1.43
C GLY A 81 15.11 -15.53 -0.36
N SER A 82 14.04 -15.24 0.39
CA SER A 82 13.57 -16.04 1.53
C SER A 82 14.68 -16.36 2.56
N PHE A 83 15.66 -15.46 2.66
CA PHE A 83 16.72 -15.49 3.67
C PHE A 83 16.44 -14.35 4.64
N ASP A 84 16.24 -14.67 5.92
CA ASP A 84 16.04 -13.73 7.02
C ASP A 84 17.27 -13.77 7.94
#